data_AF-Q5NRL9-F1
#
_entry.id   AF-Q5NRL9-F1
#
_cell.length_a   1.000
_cell.length_b   1.000
_cell.length_c   1.000
_cell.angle_alpha   90.00
_cell.angle_beta   90.00
_cell.angle_gamma   90.00
#
_symmetry.space_group_name_H-M   'P 1'
#
loop_
_entity.id
_entity.type
_entity.pdbx_description
1 polymer ?
#
loop_
_entity_poly.entity_id
_entity_poly.type
_entity_poly.pdbx_seq_one_letter_code
_entity_poly.pdbx_strand_id
1 'polypeptide(L)'
;MVNFTCQHGHEITIIIQQEKFEILSEMAIKAIIDEYYRDAVASFAGSLERLHEFFIRATCKKHSIDTPTWGSAWKNMSNQSERQLGAFIGLHLIETRKNPRLLDQKQIAFRNAVIHKGKFPEKKETIQFGQEILDCARPILHLLKTKAYSSAIQELTSENIGERFLVEHKKSANISTMAKLTPLSLLRDIPDSIEDAISNYTNW
;
A
#
# COMPACT_ATOMS: atom_id res chain seq x y z
N MET A 1 -6.02 -12.99 3.95
CA MET A 1 -7.01 -13.61 4.86
C MET A 1 -6.27 -14.65 5.69
N VAL A 2 -6.76 -14.97 6.88
CA VAL A 2 -6.16 -15.98 7.76
C VAL A 2 -7.28 -16.86 8.30
N ASN A 3 -7.11 -18.18 8.21
CA ASN A 3 -8.06 -19.15 8.77
C ASN A 3 -7.50 -19.67 10.09
N PHE A 4 -8.35 -19.76 11.10
CA PHE A 4 -8.00 -20.24 12.43
C PHE A 4 -9.06 -21.20 12.93
N THR A 5 -8.64 -22.35 13.44
CA THR A 5 -9.50 -23.31 14.13
C THR A 5 -9.08 -23.34 15.60
N CYS A 6 -10.01 -23.04 16.51
CA CYS A 6 -9.73 -23.11 17.94
C CYS A 6 -9.66 -24.57 18.43
N GLN A 7 -9.15 -24.78 19.65
CA GLN A 7 -9.04 -26.12 20.25
C GLN A 7 -10.39 -26.84 20.43
N HIS A 8 -11.51 -26.11 20.39
CA HIS A 8 -12.87 -26.64 20.46
C HIS A 8 -13.50 -26.87 19.08
N GLY A 9 -12.76 -26.71 17.97
CA GLY A 9 -13.23 -26.99 16.62
C GLY A 9 -14.00 -25.85 15.93
N HIS A 10 -14.17 -24.68 16.57
CA HIS A 10 -14.75 -23.52 15.88
C HIS A 10 -13.79 -22.97 14.82
N GLU A 11 -14.29 -22.81 13.60
CA GLU A 11 -13.57 -22.20 12.48
C GLU A 11 -13.90 -20.71 12.37
N ILE A 12 -12.84 -19.89 12.30
CA ILE A 12 -12.92 -18.45 12.14
C ILE A 12 -12.05 -18.03 10.96
N THR A 13 -12.62 -17.24 10.06
CA THR A 13 -11.90 -16.59 8.97
C THR A 13 -11.73 -15.11 9.29
N ILE A 14 -10.47 -14.65 9.32
CA ILE A 14 -10.11 -13.26 9.57
C ILE A 14 -9.80 -12.57 8.25
N ILE A 15 -10.61 -11.57 7.91
CA ILE A 15 -10.39 -10.66 6.79
C ILE A 15 -9.50 -9.51 7.27
N ILE A 16 -8.27 -9.49 6.76
CA ILE A 16 -7.35 -8.36 6.93
C ILE A 16 -7.92 -7.19 6.13
N GLN A 17 -8.04 -6.00 6.73
CA GLN A 17 -8.62 -4.83 6.06
C GLN A 17 -7.60 -4.05 5.21
N GLN A 18 -6.31 -4.22 5.50
CA GLN A 18 -5.22 -3.47 4.87
C GLN A 18 -5.23 -3.61 3.34
N GLU A 19 -4.89 -2.49 2.69
CA GLU A 19 -4.65 -2.40 1.27
C GLU A 19 -3.30 -3.03 0.88
N LYS A 20 -3.13 -3.31 -0.41
CA LYS A 20 -1.91 -3.98 -0.90
C LYS A 20 -0.64 -3.19 -0.58
N PHE A 21 -0.68 -1.86 -0.67
CA PHE A 21 0.48 -1.02 -0.34
C PHE A 21 0.80 -1.08 1.16
N GLU A 22 -0.20 -1.09 2.03
CA GLU A 22 0.00 -1.23 3.48
C GLU A 22 0.73 -2.55 3.80
N ILE A 23 0.25 -3.67 3.24
CA ILE A 23 0.84 -4.99 3.43
C ILE A 23 2.29 -5.03 2.89
N LEU A 24 2.52 -4.49 1.68
CA LEU A 24 3.86 -4.45 1.08
C LEU A 24 4.83 -3.59 1.89
N SER A 25 4.37 -2.48 2.47
CA SER A 25 5.20 -1.66 3.35
C SER A 25 5.59 -2.38 4.64
N GLU A 26 4.67 -3.15 5.24
CA GLU A 26 4.97 -4.00 6.40
C GLU A 26 5.99 -5.08 6.03
N MET A 27 5.81 -5.75 4.89
CA MET A 27 6.75 -6.76 4.39
C MET A 27 8.15 -6.18 4.18
N ALA A 28 8.25 -4.95 3.68
CA ALA A 28 9.53 -4.30 3.48
C ALA A 28 10.31 -4.08 4.80
N ILE A 29 9.61 -3.66 5.86
CA ILE A 29 10.21 -3.50 7.20
C ILE A 29 10.67 -4.84 7.76
N LYS A 30 9.84 -5.88 7.67
CA LYS A 30 10.21 -7.23 8.11
C LYS A 30 11.42 -7.77 7.36
N ALA A 31 11.47 -7.57 6.04
CA ALA A 31 12.62 -7.93 5.23
C ALA A 31 13.91 -7.19 5.63
N ILE A 32 13.83 -5.95 6.13
CA ILE A 32 15.02 -5.27 6.71
C ILE A 32 15.46 -5.95 8.01
N ILE A 33 14.51 -6.27 8.89
CA ILE A 33 14.79 -6.92 10.19
C ILE A 33 15.44 -8.28 9.97
N ASP A 34 14.93 -9.06 9.02
CA ASP A 34 15.43 -10.38 8.66
C ASP A 34 16.64 -10.34 7.69
N GLU A 35 17.21 -9.16 7.45
CA GLU A 35 18.39 -8.93 6.58
C GLU A 35 18.21 -9.27 5.08
N TYR A 36 16.97 -9.48 4.63
CA TYR A 36 16.58 -9.64 3.23
C TYR A 36 16.46 -8.30 2.50
N TYR A 37 17.56 -7.56 2.40
CA TYR A 37 17.57 -6.17 1.89
C TYR A 37 17.09 -6.01 0.45
N ARG A 38 17.38 -6.98 -0.43
CA ARG A 38 16.88 -6.95 -1.81
C ARG A 38 15.36 -7.02 -1.87
N ASP A 39 14.77 -7.87 -1.03
CA ASP A 39 13.32 -8.05 -0.95
C ASP A 39 12.67 -6.82 -0.32
N ALA A 40 13.31 -6.22 0.69
CA ALA A 40 12.87 -4.94 1.25
C ALA A 40 12.76 -3.84 0.20
N VAL A 41 13.79 -3.67 -0.67
CA VAL A 41 13.76 -2.70 -1.76
C VAL A 41 12.62 -2.99 -2.75
N ALA A 42 12.43 -4.26 -3.13
CA ALA A 42 11.36 -4.66 -4.03
C ALA A 42 9.96 -4.41 -3.42
N SER A 43 9.76 -4.75 -2.15
CA SER A 43 8.51 -4.53 -1.41
C SER A 43 8.21 -3.04 -1.23
N PHE A 44 9.20 -2.21 -0.91
CA PHE A 44 9.00 -0.76 -0.83
C PHE A 44 8.63 -0.14 -2.18
N ALA A 45 9.33 -0.51 -3.26
CA ALA A 45 9.03 -0.01 -4.59
C ALA A 45 7.60 -0.40 -5.01
N GLY A 46 7.24 -1.68 -4.82
CA GLY A 46 5.90 -2.18 -5.08
C GLY A 46 4.83 -1.50 -4.22
N SER A 47 5.14 -1.20 -2.95
CA SER A 47 4.25 -0.49 -2.04
C SER A 47 3.90 0.90 -2.56
N LEU A 48 4.88 1.71 -2.97
CA LEU A 48 4.63 3.05 -3.50
C LEU A 48 3.80 3.01 -4.80
N GLU A 49 4.09 2.06 -5.69
CA GLU A 49 3.30 1.87 -6.91
C GLU A 49 1.84 1.51 -6.61
N ARG A 50 1.60 0.58 -5.68
CA ARG A 50 0.23 0.23 -5.25
C ARG A 50 -0.48 1.40 -4.55
N LEU A 51 0.25 2.27 -3.86
CA LEU A 51 -0.30 3.49 -3.27
C LEU A 51 -0.73 4.49 -4.36
N HIS A 52 0.04 4.65 -5.44
CA HIS A 52 -0.37 5.46 -6.59
C HIS A 52 -1.66 4.93 -7.23
N GLU A 53 -1.75 3.61 -7.46
CA GLU A 53 -2.97 2.97 -7.98
C GLU A 53 -4.17 3.22 -7.06
N PHE A 54 -3.98 3.05 -5.74
CA PHE A 54 -5.02 3.30 -4.76
C PHE A 54 -5.47 4.76 -4.75
N PHE A 55 -4.53 5.71 -4.84
CA PHE A 55 -4.85 7.13 -4.92
C PHE A 55 -5.70 7.46 -6.15
N ILE A 56 -5.37 6.89 -7.32
CA ILE A 56 -6.16 7.07 -8.55
C ILE A 56 -7.58 6.55 -8.31
N ARG A 57 -7.75 5.33 -7.79
CA ARG A 57 -9.06 4.74 -7.49
C ARG A 57 -9.85 5.58 -6.48
N ALA A 58 -9.21 6.02 -5.40
CA ALA A 58 -9.82 6.85 -4.37
C ALA A 58 -10.27 8.21 -4.92
N THR A 59 -9.49 8.80 -5.82
CA THR A 59 -9.84 10.06 -6.47
C THR A 59 -11.03 9.88 -7.41
N CYS A 60 -11.07 8.83 -8.24
CA CYS A 60 -12.25 8.51 -9.06
C CYS A 60 -13.50 8.32 -8.21
N LYS A 61 -13.39 7.58 -7.09
CA LYS A 61 -14.49 7.36 -6.16
C LYS A 61 -14.98 8.65 -5.50
N LYS A 62 -14.06 9.53 -5.08
CA LYS A 62 -14.38 10.86 -4.56
C LYS A 62 -15.17 11.72 -5.56
N HIS A 63 -14.89 11.56 -6.86
CA HIS A 63 -15.61 12.22 -7.96
C HIS A 63 -16.84 11.42 -8.43
N SER A 64 -17.35 10.50 -7.60
CA SER A 64 -18.57 9.73 -7.86
C SER A 64 -18.53 8.87 -9.12
N ILE A 65 -17.33 8.46 -9.57
CA ILE A 65 -17.21 7.49 -10.66
C ILE A 65 -17.53 6.09 -10.12
N ASP A 66 -18.50 5.43 -10.73
CA ASP A 66 -18.95 4.09 -10.33
C ASP A 66 -17.92 3.00 -10.68
N THR A 67 -18.00 1.87 -9.96
CA THR A 67 -17.05 0.75 -10.08
C THR A 67 -17.01 0.14 -11.49
N PRO A 68 -18.14 -0.11 -12.19
CA PRO A 68 -18.11 -0.54 -13.59
C PRO A 68 -17.36 0.43 -14.53
N THR A 69 -17.65 1.73 -14.46
CA THR A 69 -16.99 2.75 -15.28
C THR A 69 -15.49 2.81 -14.99
N TRP A 70 -15.12 2.83 -13.70
CA TRP A 70 -13.73 2.73 -13.27
C TRP A 70 -13.05 1.48 -13.83
N GLY A 71 -13.67 0.31 -13.66
CA GLY A 71 -13.09 -0.98 -14.09
C GLY A 71 -12.82 -1.03 -15.59
N SER A 72 -13.74 -0.48 -16.40
CA SER A 72 -13.58 -0.37 -17.85
C SER A 72 -12.38 0.51 -18.22
N ALA A 73 -12.24 1.69 -17.59
CA ALA A 73 -11.12 2.58 -17.82
C ALA A 73 -9.78 1.96 -17.34
N TRP A 74 -9.77 1.39 -16.13
CA TRP A 74 -8.58 0.83 -15.48
C TRP A 74 -7.97 -0.34 -16.27
N LYS A 75 -8.81 -1.17 -16.91
CA LYS A 75 -8.35 -2.29 -17.75
C LYS A 75 -7.36 -1.88 -18.84
N ASN A 76 -7.43 -0.64 -19.32
CA ASN A 76 -6.52 -0.11 -20.35
C ASN A 76 -5.12 0.27 -19.82
N MET A 77 -4.94 0.36 -18.50
CA MET A 77 -3.68 0.81 -17.88
C MET A 77 -3.18 -0.07 -16.73
N SER A 78 -3.95 -1.07 -16.29
CA SER A 78 -3.63 -1.89 -15.10
C SER A 78 -2.28 -2.61 -15.14
N ASN A 79 -1.73 -2.84 -16.34
CA ASN A 79 -0.46 -3.55 -16.55
C ASN A 79 0.66 -2.62 -17.06
N GLN A 80 0.50 -1.29 -16.95
CA GLN A 80 1.45 -0.33 -17.50
C GLN A 80 1.84 0.70 -16.44
N SER A 81 2.91 0.41 -15.69
CA SER A 81 3.39 1.24 -14.56
C SER A 81 3.66 2.69 -14.95
N GLU A 82 4.23 2.94 -16.13
CA GLU A 82 4.47 4.30 -16.62
C GLU A 82 3.16 5.09 -16.86
N ARG A 83 2.12 4.42 -17.38
CA ARG A 83 0.80 5.05 -17.57
C ARG A 83 0.12 5.33 -16.23
N GLN A 84 0.25 4.41 -15.28
CA GLN A 84 -0.25 4.60 -13.92
C GLN A 84 0.43 5.78 -13.24
N LEU A 85 1.75 5.91 -13.37
CA LEU A 85 2.50 7.04 -12.82
C LEU A 85 2.05 8.36 -13.45
N GLY A 86 1.88 8.41 -14.78
CA GLY A 86 1.34 9.59 -15.47
C GLY A 86 -0.06 9.98 -14.99
N ALA A 87 -0.96 9.00 -14.83
CA ALA A 87 -2.31 9.23 -14.31
C ALA A 87 -2.28 9.76 -12.86
N PHE A 88 -1.44 9.18 -12.00
CA PHE A 88 -1.23 9.65 -10.64
C PHE A 88 -0.76 11.11 -10.60
N ILE A 89 0.27 11.47 -11.39
CA ILE A 89 0.79 12.84 -11.43
C ILE A 89 -0.30 13.83 -11.85
N GLY A 90 -1.06 13.51 -12.90
CA GLY A 90 -2.14 14.36 -13.41
C GLY A 90 -3.26 14.56 -12.38
N LEU A 91 -3.73 13.48 -11.75
CA LEU A 91 -4.78 13.57 -10.73
C LEU A 91 -4.30 14.28 -9.46
N HIS A 92 -3.07 14.03 -9.02
CA HIS A 92 -2.49 14.73 -7.88
C HIS A 92 -2.41 16.24 -8.15
N LEU A 93 -2.02 16.65 -9.35
CA LEU A 93 -2.00 18.06 -9.75
C LEU A 93 -3.40 18.69 -9.73
N ILE A 94 -4.42 17.98 -10.21
CA ILE A 94 -5.82 18.45 -10.18
C ILE A 94 -6.28 18.64 -8.72
N GLU A 95 -6.03 17.65 -7.88
CA GLU A 95 -6.50 17.61 -6.49
C GLU A 95 -5.78 18.61 -5.57
N THR A 96 -4.49 18.86 -5.81
CA THR A 96 -3.65 19.65 -4.88
C THR A 96 -3.12 20.96 -5.45
N ARG A 97 -3.25 21.17 -6.78
CA ARG A 97 -2.57 22.24 -7.54
C ARG A 97 -1.05 22.24 -7.39
N LYS A 98 -0.46 21.10 -7.00
CA LYS A 98 0.98 20.90 -6.81
C LYS A 98 1.43 19.59 -7.45
N ASN A 99 2.68 19.55 -7.88
CA ASN A 99 3.29 18.29 -8.31
C ASN A 99 3.49 17.37 -7.08
N PRO A 100 3.29 16.05 -7.23
CA PRO A 100 3.64 15.11 -6.18
C PRO A 100 5.15 15.07 -5.97
N ARG A 101 5.58 14.68 -4.75
CA ARG A 101 6.98 14.29 -4.53
C ARG A 101 7.21 12.94 -5.18
N LEU A 102 8.13 12.88 -6.13
CA LEU A 102 8.54 11.65 -6.81
C LEU A 102 9.95 11.26 -6.40
N LEU A 103 10.28 9.98 -6.57
CA LEU A 103 11.67 9.51 -6.43
C LEU A 103 12.55 10.24 -7.43
N ASP A 104 13.73 10.66 -7.00
CA ASP A 104 14.73 11.25 -7.89
C ASP A 104 15.39 10.17 -8.78
N GLN A 105 16.17 10.63 -9.77
CA GLN A 105 16.86 9.74 -10.69
C GLN A 105 17.85 8.80 -9.99
N LYS A 106 18.43 9.22 -8.87
CA LYS A 106 19.40 8.41 -8.09
C LYS A 106 18.68 7.23 -7.45
N GLN A 107 17.54 7.45 -6.81
CA GLN A 107 16.75 6.39 -6.17
C GLN A 107 16.11 5.46 -7.21
N ILE A 108 15.67 5.99 -8.36
CA ILE A 108 15.19 5.16 -9.48
C ILE A 108 16.32 4.25 -10.00
N ALA A 109 17.52 4.80 -10.21
CA ALA A 109 18.66 4.02 -10.66
C ALA A 109 19.07 2.94 -9.64
N PHE A 110 19.05 3.27 -8.34
CA PHE A 110 19.29 2.31 -7.27
C PHE A 110 18.28 1.16 -7.29
N ARG A 111 16.98 1.47 -7.32
CA ARG A 111 15.90 0.48 -7.42
C ARG A 111 16.08 -0.43 -8.62
N ASN A 112 16.38 0.14 -9.79
CA ASN A 112 16.57 -0.63 -11.01
C ASN A 112 17.80 -1.55 -10.94
N ALA A 113 18.89 -1.11 -10.31
CA ALA A 113 20.06 -1.95 -10.11
C ALA A 113 19.75 -3.16 -9.20
N VAL A 114 19.01 -2.95 -8.12
CA VAL A 114 18.64 -4.02 -7.17
C VAL A 114 17.67 -5.02 -7.80
N ILE A 115 16.61 -4.52 -8.45
CA ILE A 115 15.55 -5.37 -9.00
C ILE A 115 16.00 -6.09 -10.28
N HIS A 116 16.61 -5.37 -11.22
CA HIS A 116 16.85 -5.88 -12.58
C HIS A 116 18.31 -6.28 -12.85
N LYS A 117 19.28 -5.72 -12.12
CA LYS A 117 20.71 -6.00 -12.35
C LYS A 117 21.35 -6.89 -11.29
N GLY A 118 20.57 -7.37 -10.32
CA GLY A 118 21.06 -8.26 -9.28
C GLY A 118 21.98 -7.61 -8.25
N LYS A 119 21.92 -6.28 -8.07
CA LYS A 119 22.64 -5.61 -6.98
C LYS A 119 22.11 -6.12 -5.63
N PHE A 120 23.01 -6.52 -4.74
CA PHE A 120 22.73 -6.74 -3.33
C PHE A 120 22.98 -5.43 -2.57
N PRO A 121 21.94 -4.74 -2.08
CA PRO A 121 22.11 -3.49 -1.36
C PRO A 121 22.53 -3.74 0.10
N GLU A 122 23.25 -2.79 0.68
CA GLU A 122 23.56 -2.79 2.11
C GLU A 122 22.37 -2.29 2.95
N LYS A 123 22.36 -2.62 4.25
CA LYS A 123 21.33 -2.16 5.21
C LYS A 123 21.09 -0.65 5.13
N LYS A 124 22.16 0.15 5.12
CA LYS A 124 22.08 1.61 5.08
C LYS A 124 21.44 2.13 3.79
N GLU A 125 21.81 1.54 2.64
CA GLU A 125 21.23 1.92 1.34
C GLU A 125 19.73 1.57 1.31
N THR A 126 19.36 0.42 1.86
CA THR A 126 17.97 -0.05 1.92
C THR A 126 17.11 0.81 2.84
N ILE A 127 17.60 1.18 4.03
CA ILE A 127 16.91 2.09 4.94
C ILE A 127 16.73 3.46 4.28
N GLN A 128 17.79 4.00 3.66
CA GLN A 128 17.70 5.26 2.92
C GLN A 128 16.65 5.21 1.80
N PHE A 129 16.63 4.13 1.02
CA PHE A 129 15.63 3.96 -0.03
C PHE A 129 14.21 3.89 0.54
N GLY A 130 14.01 3.15 1.63
CA GLY A 130 12.74 3.12 2.35
C GLY A 130 12.31 4.51 2.83
N GLN A 131 13.25 5.34 3.28
CA GLN A 131 12.95 6.70 3.75
C GLN A 131 12.44 7.57 2.59
N GLU A 132 13.06 7.48 1.42
CA GLU A 132 12.58 8.20 0.22
C GLU A 132 11.18 7.74 -0.20
N ILE A 133 10.86 6.46 -0.03
CA ILE A 133 9.52 5.91 -0.27
C ILE A 133 8.51 6.47 0.73
N LEU A 134 8.84 6.47 2.03
CA LEU A 134 8.01 7.04 3.09
C LEU A 134 7.71 8.51 2.83
N ASP A 135 8.75 9.25 2.44
CA ASP A 135 8.70 10.66 2.13
C ASP A 135 7.83 10.99 0.90
N CYS A 136 7.86 10.14 -0.13
CA CYS A 136 6.93 10.21 -1.26
C CYS A 136 5.48 9.88 -0.86
N ALA A 137 5.31 8.86 -0.02
CA ALA A 137 4.00 8.36 0.39
C ALA A 137 3.28 9.30 1.38
N ARG A 138 4.02 9.95 2.29
CA ARG A 138 3.45 10.72 3.40
C ARG A 138 2.48 11.83 2.94
N PRO A 139 2.79 12.70 1.96
CA PRO A 139 1.85 13.71 1.48
C PRO A 139 0.57 13.09 0.89
N ILE A 140 0.69 11.96 0.18
CA ILE A 140 -0.44 11.25 -0.42
C ILE A 140 -1.35 10.70 0.68
N LEU A 141 -0.78 10.03 1.68
CA LEU A 141 -1.53 9.48 2.80
C LEU A 141 -2.20 10.57 3.64
N HIS A 142 -1.53 11.70 3.89
CA HIS A 142 -2.14 12.84 4.56
C HIS A 142 -3.35 13.37 3.79
N LEU A 143 -3.26 13.48 2.46
CA LEU A 143 -4.39 13.88 1.62
C LEU A 143 -5.56 12.89 1.70
N LEU A 144 -5.28 11.59 1.59
CA LEU A 144 -6.29 10.53 1.67
C LEU A 144 -6.97 10.46 3.05
N LYS A 145 -6.31 10.90 4.12
CA LYS A 145 -6.86 11.00 5.48
C LYS A 145 -7.71 12.26 5.73
N THR A 146 -7.77 13.18 4.78
CA THR A 146 -8.60 14.39 4.94
C THR A 146 -10.10 14.07 4.89
N LYS A 147 -10.91 14.94 5.47
CA LYS A 147 -12.38 14.87 5.38
C LYS A 147 -12.89 14.85 3.94
N ALA A 148 -12.14 15.41 2.99
CA ALA A 148 -12.51 15.41 1.58
C ALA A 148 -12.47 14.02 0.94
N TYR A 149 -11.71 13.08 1.51
CA TYR A 149 -11.56 11.71 1.02
C TYR A 149 -12.26 10.67 1.91
N SER A 150 -12.79 11.05 3.07
CA SER A 150 -13.28 10.10 4.08
C SER A 150 -14.38 9.16 3.55
N SER A 151 -15.34 9.67 2.78
CA SER A 151 -16.39 8.84 2.17
C SER A 151 -15.82 7.86 1.16
N ALA A 152 -14.97 8.33 0.25
CA ALA A 152 -14.32 7.48 -0.75
C ALA A 152 -13.50 6.36 -0.11
N ILE A 153 -12.72 6.66 0.93
CA ILE A 153 -11.94 5.66 1.66
C ILE A 153 -12.83 4.65 2.38
N GLN A 154 -13.91 5.11 3.03
CA GLN A 154 -14.86 4.23 3.71
C GLN A 154 -15.55 3.27 2.73
N GLU A 155 -15.98 3.78 1.56
CA GLU A 155 -16.59 2.96 0.52
C GLU A 155 -15.60 1.95 -0.05
N LEU A 156 -14.37 2.37 -0.38
CA LEU A 156 -13.34 1.46 -0.89
C LEU A 156 -12.95 0.38 0.11
N THR A 157 -12.86 0.73 1.40
CA THR A 157 -12.61 -0.24 2.46
C THR A 157 -13.74 -1.25 2.55
N SER A 158 -14.99 -0.78 2.48
CA SER A 158 -16.18 -1.64 2.52
C SER A 158 -16.26 -2.56 1.30
N GLU A 159 -15.96 -2.04 0.11
CA GLU A 159 -15.86 -2.83 -1.14
C GLU A 159 -14.80 -3.93 -1.01
N ASN A 160 -13.59 -3.58 -0.56
CA ASN A 160 -12.49 -4.53 -0.39
C ASN A 160 -12.81 -5.63 0.63
N ILE A 161 -13.47 -5.29 1.74
CA ILE A 161 -13.95 -6.28 2.72
C ILE A 161 -15.04 -7.16 2.10
N GLY A 162 -16.01 -6.57 1.40
CA GLY A 162 -17.11 -7.28 0.74
C GLY A 162 -16.62 -8.26 -0.33
N GLU A 163 -15.68 -7.84 -1.17
CA GLU A 163 -15.05 -8.71 -2.18
C GLU A 163 -14.36 -9.92 -1.52
N ARG A 164 -13.60 -9.71 -0.44
CA ARG A 164 -12.94 -10.78 0.32
C ARG A 164 -13.94 -11.69 1.03
N PHE A 165 -15.04 -11.12 1.53
CA PHE A 165 -16.12 -11.87 2.17
C PHE A 165 -16.82 -12.82 1.19
N LEU A 166 -17.15 -12.36 -0.02
CA LEU A 166 -17.85 -13.17 -1.04
C LEU A 166 -17.05 -14.40 -1.49
N VAL A 167 -15.72 -14.33 -1.41
CA VAL A 167 -14.84 -15.48 -1.67
C VAL A 167 -15.03 -16.59 -0.62
N GLU A 168 -15.26 -16.22 0.65
CA GLU A 168 -15.23 -17.14 1.79
C GLU A 168 -16.61 -17.61 2.27
N HIS A 169 -17.68 -16.84 2.03
CA HIS A 169 -19.04 -17.24 2.44
C HIS A 169 -19.50 -18.58 1.84
N LYS A 170 -18.80 -19.07 0.81
CA LYS A 170 -18.99 -20.42 0.25
C LYS A 170 -18.55 -21.57 1.19
N LYS A 171 -17.97 -21.29 2.36
CA LYS A 171 -17.35 -22.29 3.26
C LYS A 171 -17.88 -22.36 4.70
N SER A 172 -18.99 -21.69 5.04
CA SER A 172 -19.65 -21.81 6.37
C SER A 172 -18.77 -21.52 7.60
N ALA A 173 -17.82 -20.58 7.51
CA ALA A 173 -16.98 -20.15 8.65
C ALA A 173 -17.53 -18.87 9.31
N ASN A 174 -17.28 -18.70 10.62
CA ASN A 174 -17.51 -17.43 11.30
C ASN A 174 -16.51 -16.39 10.79
N ILE A 175 -16.98 -15.21 10.36
CA ILE A 175 -16.10 -14.20 9.75
C ILE A 175 -15.88 -13.04 10.71
N SER A 176 -14.63 -12.64 10.85
CA SER A 176 -14.21 -11.44 11.60
C SER A 176 -13.31 -10.58 10.73
N THR A 177 -13.19 -9.29 11.06
CA THR A 177 -12.26 -8.39 10.38
C THR A 177 -11.17 -7.93 11.35
N MET A 178 -10.00 -7.64 10.82
CA MET A 178 -8.87 -7.14 11.60
C MET A 178 -8.16 -6.03 10.84
N ALA A 179 -7.87 -4.93 11.54
CA ALA A 179 -6.99 -3.89 11.08
C ALA A 179 -5.64 -4.00 11.79
N LYS A 180 -4.55 -3.98 11.01
CA LYS A 180 -3.16 -3.97 11.50
C LYS A 180 -2.54 -2.60 11.30
N LEU A 181 -1.57 -2.27 12.16
CA LEU A 181 -0.69 -1.15 11.93
C LEU A 181 0.32 -1.51 10.85
N THR A 182 0.53 -0.60 9.90
CA THR A 182 1.53 -0.72 8.83
C THR A 182 2.29 0.59 8.67
N PRO A 183 3.52 0.58 8.14
CA PRO A 183 4.30 1.80 7.93
C PRO A 183 3.58 2.86 7.07
N LEU A 184 2.79 2.43 6.09
CA LEU A 184 2.01 3.33 5.24
C LEU A 184 0.52 3.31 5.59
N SER A 185 0.16 3.34 6.87
CA SER A 185 -1.23 3.13 7.29
C SER A 185 -2.19 4.25 6.84
N LEU A 186 -3.41 3.86 6.42
CA LEU A 186 -4.55 4.77 6.22
C LEU A 186 -5.29 5.12 7.51
N LEU A 187 -5.18 4.27 8.55
CA LEU A 187 -6.01 4.36 9.76
C LEU A 187 -5.33 5.07 10.93
N ARG A 188 -4.00 5.02 11.00
CA ARG A 188 -3.20 5.55 12.11
C ARG A 188 -2.07 6.42 11.62
N ASP A 189 -1.33 7.03 12.55
CA ASP A 189 -0.19 7.87 12.21
C ASP A 189 0.91 7.11 11.49
N ILE A 190 1.59 7.84 10.62
CA ILE A 190 2.69 7.34 9.79
C ILE A 190 3.97 7.56 10.63
N PRO A 191 4.88 6.57 10.73
CA PRO A 191 6.12 6.72 11.49
C PRO A 191 6.94 7.92 10.99
N ASP A 192 7.72 8.55 11.85
CA ASP A 192 8.54 9.71 11.47
C ASP A 192 9.69 9.32 10.52
N SER A 193 10.30 8.17 10.74
CA SER A 193 11.33 7.59 9.88
C SER A 193 11.16 6.08 9.67
N ILE A 194 11.93 5.51 8.73
CA ILE A 194 12.03 4.05 8.56
C ILE A 194 12.69 3.39 9.77
N GLU A 195 13.66 4.05 10.39
CA GLU A 195 14.29 3.58 11.62
C GLU A 195 13.29 3.49 12.78
N ASP A 196 12.37 4.47 12.90
CA ASP A 196 11.27 4.40 13.87
C ASP A 196 10.31 3.25 13.53
N ALA A 197 10.01 3.06 12.24
CA ALA A 197 9.19 1.94 11.79
C ALA A 197 9.84 0.60 12.17
N ILE A 198 11.13 0.40 11.90
CA ILE A 198 11.86 -0.82 12.30
C ILE A 198 11.78 -1.03 13.81
N SER A 199 12.02 0.01 14.59
CA SER A 199 11.99 -0.04 16.07
C SER A 199 10.63 -0.52 16.58
N ASN A 200 9.53 -0.08 15.97
CA ASN A 200 8.18 -0.51 16.33
C ASN A 200 7.91 -2.00 16.08
N TYR A 201 8.58 -2.62 15.09
CA TYR A 201 8.41 -4.04 14.77
C TYR A 201 9.41 -4.95 15.50
N THR A 202 10.49 -4.40 16.05
CA THR A 202 11.50 -5.18 16.78
C THR A 202 11.11 -5.40 18.25
N ASN A 203 10.17 -4.60 18.77
CA ASN A 203 9.69 -4.66 20.16
C ASN A 203 8.47 -5.59 20.36
N TRP A 204 8.19 -6.50 19.41
CA TRP A 204 7.07 -7.44 19.44
C TRP A 204 7.55 -8.90 19.50
#